data_AF-A0A3M4AHC3-F1
#
_entry.id   AF-A0A3M4AHC3-F1
#
_cell.length_a   1.000
_cell.length_b   1.000
_cell.length_c   1.000
_cell.angle_alpha   90.00
_cell.angle_beta   90.00
_cell.angle_gamma   90.00
#
_symmetry.space_group_name_H-M   'P 1'
#
loop_
_entity.id
_entity.type
_entity.pdbx_description
1 polymer ?
#
loop_
_entity_poly.entity_id
_entity_poly.type
_entity_poly.pdbx_seq_one_letter_code
_entity_poly.pdbx_strand_id
1 'polypeptide(L)' 'MASERLDRVAMIASHAMRVFETPERAGKWLITRNTALGGHTPLHLCDTGIGSAQVQQALEACVRA' A
#
# COMPACT_ATOMS: atom_id res chain seq x y z
N MET A 1 2.88 12.07 -13.96
CA MET A 1 2.58 13.37 -13.31
C MET A 1 2.39 13.16 -11.81
N ALA A 2 2.71 14.13 -10.94
CA ALA A 2 2.57 13.95 -9.49
C ALA A 2 1.13 13.64 -9.05
N SER A 3 0.12 14.13 -9.79
CA SER A 3 -1.30 13.87 -9.54
C SER A 3 -1.62 12.38 -9.59
N GLU A 4 -1.23 11.67 -10.66
CA GLU A 4 -1.52 10.23 -10.81
C GLU A 4 -0.90 9.38 -9.70
N ARG A 5 0.26 9.81 -9.20
CA ARG A 5 0.93 9.16 -8.06
C ARG A 5 0.16 9.42 -6.77
N LEU A 6 -0.26 10.66 -6.52
CA LEU A 6 -1.06 11.01 -5.36
C LEU A 6 -2.39 10.25 -5.35
N ASP A 7 -3.04 10.11 -6.51
CA ASP A 7 -4.27 9.33 -6.67
C ASP A 7 -4.05 7.85 -6.29
N ARG A 8 -2.95 7.25 -6.77
CA ARG A 8 -2.57 5.88 -6.39
C ARG A 8 -2.31 5.74 -4.90
N VAL A 9 -1.55 6.67 -4.31
CA VAL A 9 -1.25 6.64 -2.88
C VAL A 9 -2.53 6.79 -2.04
N ALA A 10 -3.43 7.70 -2.42
CA ALA A 10 -4.71 7.90 -1.73
C ALA A 10 -5.59 6.65 -1.78
N MET A 11 -5.69 6.01 -2.95
CA MET A 11 -6.43 4.75 -3.12
C MET A 11 -5.86 3.63 -2.24
N ILE A 12 -4.54 3.45 -2.24
CA ILE A 12 -3.87 2.45 -1.41
C ILE A 12 -4.02 2.75 0.08
N ALA A 13 -3.88 4.00 0.49
CA ALA A 13 -4.05 4.40 1.88
C ALA A 13 -5.49 4.17 2.36
N SER A 14 -6.49 4.49 1.52
CA SER A 14 -7.90 4.19 1.82
C SER A 14 -8.16 2.68 1.95
N HIS A 15 -7.54 1.86 1.10
CA HIS A 15 -7.64 0.41 1.23
C HIS A 15 -6.95 -0.11 2.50
N ALA A 16 -5.73 0.35 2.79
CA ALA A 16 -5.01 0.01 4.02
C ALA A 16 -5.80 0.41 5.29
N MET A 17 -6.48 1.56 5.27
CA MET A 17 -7.38 1.97 6.35
C MET A 17 -8.51 0.98 6.60
N ARG A 18 -9.08 0.39 5.53
CA ARG A 18 -10.13 -0.62 5.66
C ARG A 18 -9.61 -1.95 6.19
N VAL A 19 -8.35 -2.30 5.88
CA VAL A 19 -7.73 -3.57 6.32
C VAL A 19 -7.21 -3.48 7.76
N PHE A 20 -6.58 -2.38 8.12
CA PHE A 20 -5.89 -2.24 9.41
C PHE A 20 -6.68 -1.45 10.46
N GLU A 21 -7.86 -0.94 10.08
CA GLU A 21 -8.88 -0.27 10.90
C GLU A 21 -8.46 1.05 11.56
N THR A 22 -7.17 1.25 11.85
CA THR A 22 -6.63 2.46 12.46
C THR A 22 -5.58 3.13 11.57
N PRO A 23 -5.52 4.48 11.58
CA PRO A 23 -4.57 5.24 10.78
C PRO A 23 -3.12 4.98 11.18
N GLU A 24 -2.85 4.68 12.44
CA GLU A 24 -1.51 4.34 12.92
C GLU A 24 -1.03 3.02 12.32
N ARG A 25 -1.89 1.99 12.28
CA ARG A 25 -1.54 0.68 11.74
C ARG A 25 -1.43 0.72 10.22
N ALA A 26 -2.37 1.39 9.55
CA ALA A 26 -2.32 1.60 8.10
C ALA A 26 -1.07 2.40 7.70
N GLY A 27 -0.83 3.53 8.35
CA GLY A 27 0.34 4.38 8.11
C GLY A 27 1.65 3.63 8.34
N LYS A 28 1.76 2.89 9.45
CA LYS A 28 2.93 2.05 9.74
C LYS A 28 3.15 1.00 8.66
N TRP A 29 2.12 0.30 8.20
CA TRP A 29 2.26 -0.69 7.13
C TRP A 29 2.76 -0.06 5.83
N LEU A 30 2.23 1.10 5.45
CA LEU A 30 2.59 1.81 4.21
C LEU A 30 4.07 2.23 4.13
N ILE A 31 4.71 2.49 5.27
CA ILE A 31 6.12 2.89 5.36
C ILE A 31 7.06 1.74 5.76
N THR A 32 6.51 0.59 6.16
CA THR A 32 7.32 -0.57 6.57
C THR A 32 7.72 -1.40 5.36
N ARG A 33 8.97 -1.88 5.34
CA ARG A 33 9.42 -2.81 4.30
C ARG A 33 8.62 -4.10 4.39
N ASN A 34 8.04 -4.52 3.28
CA ASN A 34 7.22 -5.72 3.23
C ASN A 34 7.95 -6.79 2.41
N THR A 35 8.18 -7.97 3.00
CA THR A 35 8.86 -9.09 2.35
C THR A 35 8.07 -9.63 1.15
N ALA A 36 6.74 -9.60 1.19
CA ALA A 36 5.89 -9.95 0.06
C ALA A 36 6.02 -8.96 -1.12
N LEU A 37 6.56 -7.76 -0.87
CA LEU A 37 6.83 -6.72 -1.86
C LEU A 37 8.33 -6.62 -2.20
N GLY A 38 9.07 -7.73 -2.08
CA GLY A 38 10.50 -7.77 -2.37
C GLY A 38 11.35 -6.92 -1.41
N GLY A 39 10.84 -6.62 -0.21
CA GLY A 39 11.52 -5.77 0.77
C GLY A 39 11.39 -4.27 0.54
N HIS A 40 10.57 -3.85 -0.43
CA HIS A 40 10.22 -2.44 -0.63
C HIS A 40 9.08 -2.00 0.30
N THR A 41 8.94 -0.68 0.46
CA THR A 41 7.79 -0.11 1.15
C THR A 41 6.61 0.02 0.18
N PRO A 42 5.36 -0.16 0.65
CA PRO A 42 4.18 0.05 -0.19
C PRO A 42 4.13 1.43 -0.86
N LEU A 43 4.52 2.50 -0.14
CA LEU A 43 4.54 3.86 -0.71
C LEU A 43 5.52 4.02 -1.88
N HIS A 44 6.67 3.37 -1.82
CA HIS A 44 7.65 3.43 -2.91
C HIS A 44 7.12 2.75 -4.17
N LEU A 45 6.45 1.60 -4.03
CA LEU A 45 5.88 0.91 -5.17
C LEU A 45 4.73 1.68 -5.85
N CYS A 46 4.06 2.58 -5.14
CA CYS A 46 3.01 3.43 -5.72
C CYS A 46 3.53 4.46 -6.75
N ASP A 47 4.85 4.60 -6.89
CA ASP A 47 5.46 5.42 -7.94
C ASP A 47 5.05 4.92 -9.35
N THR A 48 4.73 3.63 -9.49
CA THR A 48 4.30 3.01 -10.75
C THR A 48 2.93 2.34 -10.62
N GLY A 49 2.19 2.23 -11.73
CA GLY A 49 0.92 1.49 -11.74
C GLY A 49 1.09 0.00 -11.39
N ILE A 50 2.17 -0.62 -11.90
CA ILE A 50 2.49 -2.03 -11.63
C ILE A 50 2.79 -2.25 -10.14
N GLY A 51 3.54 -1.35 -9.52
CA GLY A 51 3.82 -1.43 -8.09
C GLY A 51 2.57 -1.22 -7.23
N SER A 52 1.66 -0.30 -7.61
CA SER A 52 0.37 -0.17 -6.90
C SER A 52 -0.48 -1.44 -6.98
N ALA A 53 -0.52 -2.14 -8.12
CA ALA A 53 -1.24 -3.40 -8.24
C ALA A 53 -0.67 -4.48 -7.31
N GLN A 54 0.65 -4.58 -7.18
CA GLN A 54 1.31 -5.49 -6.24
C GLN A 54 0.94 -5.16 -4.78
N VAL A 55 0.90 -3.86 -4.44
CA VAL A 55 0.50 -3.41 -3.10
C VAL A 55 -0.95 -3.78 -2.79
N GLN A 56 -1.87 -3.68 -3.76
CA GLN A 56 -3.25 -4.13 -3.57
C GLN A 56 -3.34 -5.62 -3.27
N GLN A 57 -2.61 -6.45 -4.01
CA GLN A 57 -2.57 -7.90 -3.76
C GLN A 57 -2.01 -8.22 -2.37
N ALA A 58 -0.98 -7.51 -1.93
CA ALA A 58 -0.43 -7.66 -0.59
C ALA A 58 -1.44 -7.27 0.51
N LEU A 59 -2.23 -6.22 0.30
CA LEU A 59 -3.32 -5.84 1.21
C LEU A 59 -4.39 -6.92 1.29
N GLU A 60 -4.83 -7.46 0.14
CA GLU A 60 -5.80 -8.55 0.11
C GLU A 60 -5.29 -9.80 0.82
N ALA A 61 -4.00 -10.09 0.72
CA ALA A 61 -3.38 -11.20 1.45
C ALA A 61 -3.42 -10.98 2.97
N CYS A 62 -3.28 -9.75 3.46
CA CYS A 62 -3.40 -9.44 4.88
C CYS A 62 -4.83 -9.66 5.43
N VAL A 63 -5.87 -9.52 4.61
CA VAL A 63 -7.26 -9.77 5.03
C VAL A 63 -7.55 -11.27 5.19
N ARG A 64 -6.81 -12.12 4.46
CA ARG A 64 -7.03 -13.57 4.43
C ARG A 64 -6.21 -14.34 5.46
N ALA A 65 -5.32 -13.66 6.19
CA ALA A 65 -4.43 -14.23 7.20
C ALA A 65 -5.01 -14.07 8.60
#